data_AF-A0ABD6EMW5-F1
#
_entry.id   AF-A0ABD6EMW5-F1
#
_cell.length_a   1.000
_cell.length_b   1.000
_cell.length_c   1.000
_cell.angle_alpha   90.00
_cell.angle_beta   90.00
_cell.angle_gamma   90.00
#
_symmetry.space_group_name_H-M   'P 1'
#
loop_
_entity.id
_entity.type
_entity.pdbx_description
1 polymer ?
#
loop_
_entity_poly.entity_id
_entity_poly.type
_entity_poly.pdbx_seq_one_letter_code
_entity_poly.pdbx_strand_id
1 'polypeptide(L)'
;MDYAWARELGLIRKPASFMTSISDERGEELLYAGIPISRILEEDMGIGGVLSLLWFQKRLPEYASKFIEICLMLTADHGPAVSGAHNTIVCARAGKDLISSLVSGLLTIGDRFGGALDGAAKQFSEAFDKGLSPMQFVNEQRRLGKFIMGIGHRVKSINNPDKRVEILKNFALDRSRFKQETPLLDFALKVEKITTAKKPNLILNVDGAIGVIFVDLLRHSGMFTAAEAQETIEIGALNGLFVLGRSLGFIGHYLDQRRLKQGLYRHPWDDITYVMPEGEYYSNSAA
;
A
#
# COMPACT_ATOMS: atom_id res chain seq x y z
N MET A 1 -50.38 -13.48 5.58
CA MET A 1 -49.28 -14.34 5.09
C MET A 1 -47.98 -13.69 5.51
N ASP A 2 -47.08 -14.42 6.15
CA ASP A 2 -45.79 -13.89 6.57
C ASP A 2 -44.87 -13.60 5.37
N TYR A 3 -43.97 -12.63 5.51
CA TYR A 3 -43.04 -12.23 4.45
C TYR A 3 -42.09 -13.38 4.03
N ALA A 4 -41.56 -14.14 4.99
CA ALA A 4 -40.66 -15.26 4.69
C ALA A 4 -41.41 -16.35 3.91
N TRP A 5 -42.63 -16.67 4.35
CA TRP A 5 -43.49 -17.67 3.69
C TRP A 5 -43.91 -17.23 2.27
N ALA A 6 -44.29 -15.97 2.08
CA ALA A 6 -44.64 -15.42 0.78
C ALA A 6 -43.44 -15.44 -0.20
N ARG A 7 -42.23 -15.22 0.31
CA ARG A 7 -40.98 -15.26 -0.46
C ARG A 7 -40.57 -16.69 -0.81
N GLU A 8 -40.68 -17.62 0.14
CA GLU A 8 -40.38 -19.04 -0.04
C GLU A 8 -41.30 -19.68 -1.09
N LEU A 9 -42.60 -19.33 -1.05
CA LEU A 9 -43.57 -19.75 -2.06
C LEU A 9 -43.46 -19.00 -3.40
N GLY A 10 -42.55 -18.03 -3.53
CA GLY A 10 -42.36 -17.25 -4.76
C GLY A 10 -43.50 -16.29 -5.12
N LEU A 11 -44.39 -15.98 -4.16
CA LEU A 11 -45.56 -15.12 -4.36
C LEU A 11 -45.21 -13.63 -4.43
N ILE A 12 -44.05 -13.24 -3.90
CA ILE A 12 -43.53 -11.87 -3.92
C ILE A 12 -42.07 -11.85 -4.36
N ARG A 13 -41.62 -10.73 -4.93
CA ARG A 13 -40.21 -10.45 -5.23
C ARG A 13 -39.77 -9.20 -4.49
N LYS A 14 -38.66 -9.29 -3.75
CA LYS A 14 -37.98 -8.13 -3.16
C LYS A 14 -36.61 -7.99 -3.81
N PRO A 15 -36.28 -6.86 -4.46
CA PRO A 15 -34.95 -6.65 -5.00
C PRO A 15 -33.91 -6.62 -3.88
N ALA A 16 -32.72 -7.15 -4.16
CA ALA A 16 -31.61 -7.10 -3.23
C ALA A 16 -31.08 -5.67 -3.12
N SER A 17 -30.73 -5.23 -1.91
CA SER A 17 -30.16 -3.89 -1.65
C SER A 17 -28.65 -3.83 -1.88
N PHE A 18 -27.98 -4.98 -1.83
CA PHE A 18 -26.53 -5.09 -1.95
C PHE A 18 -26.16 -6.21 -2.92
N MET A 19 -25.00 -6.07 -3.56
CA MET A 19 -24.34 -7.10 -4.34
C MET A 19 -22.94 -7.33 -3.75
N THR A 20 -22.50 -8.58 -3.72
CA THR A 20 -21.16 -8.99 -3.30
C THR A 20 -20.68 -10.11 -4.22
N SER A 21 -19.36 -10.20 -4.44
CA SER A 21 -18.74 -11.17 -5.35
C SER A 21 -17.47 -11.82 -4.79
N ILE A 22 -17.06 -11.47 -3.56
CA ILE A 22 -15.75 -11.87 -3.02
C ILE A 22 -15.81 -13.07 -2.07
N SER A 23 -16.93 -13.27 -1.39
CA SER A 23 -17.13 -14.38 -0.44
C SER A 23 -18.59 -14.76 -0.30
N ASP A 24 -18.84 -16.02 0.08
CA ASP A 24 -20.17 -16.52 0.44
C ASP A 24 -20.06 -17.45 1.64
N GLU A 25 -20.73 -17.09 2.73
CA GLU A 25 -20.74 -17.79 4.02
C GLU A 25 -22.02 -18.60 4.26
N ARG A 26 -22.97 -18.59 3.33
CA ARG A 26 -24.32 -19.16 3.54
C ARG A 26 -24.40 -20.67 3.26
N GLY A 27 -23.41 -21.21 2.54
CA GLY A 27 -23.33 -22.63 2.19
C GLY A 27 -22.80 -23.50 3.34
N GLU A 28 -22.57 -24.78 3.05
CA GLU A 28 -21.94 -25.74 3.98
C GLU A 28 -20.53 -25.31 4.41
N GLU A 29 -19.78 -24.69 3.48
CA GLU A 29 -18.45 -24.15 3.72
C GLU A 29 -18.34 -22.69 3.27
N LEU A 30 -17.46 -21.93 3.92
CA LEU A 30 -17.07 -20.59 3.49
C LEU A 30 -16.37 -20.63 2.13
N LEU A 31 -16.81 -19.78 1.21
CA LEU A 31 -16.20 -19.61 -0.11
C LEU A 31 -15.45 -18.28 -0.20
N TYR A 32 -14.24 -18.27 -0.76
CA TYR A 32 -13.57 -17.07 -1.26
C TYR A 32 -13.50 -17.10 -2.78
N ALA A 33 -14.16 -16.14 -3.43
CA ALA A 33 -14.33 -16.09 -4.88
C ALA A 33 -14.76 -17.44 -5.50
N GLY A 34 -15.67 -18.15 -4.81
CA GLY A 34 -16.18 -19.45 -5.23
C GLY A 34 -15.28 -20.66 -4.89
N ILE A 35 -14.12 -20.45 -4.26
CA ILE A 35 -13.24 -21.54 -3.81
C ILE A 35 -13.53 -21.85 -2.34
N PRO A 36 -13.85 -23.12 -1.99
CA PRO A 36 -14.06 -23.52 -0.60
C PRO A 36 -12.81 -23.33 0.26
N ILE A 37 -13.00 -22.91 1.51
CA ILE A 37 -11.92 -22.65 2.46
C ILE A 37 -11.06 -23.90 2.72
N SER A 38 -11.65 -25.10 2.71
CA SER A 38 -10.96 -26.39 2.79
C SER A 38 -9.91 -26.52 1.67
N ARG A 39 -10.33 -26.31 0.43
CA ARG A 39 -9.48 -26.37 -0.76
C ARG A 39 -8.35 -25.34 -0.76
N ILE A 40 -8.60 -24.14 -0.22
CA ILE A 40 -7.57 -23.10 -0.08
C ILE A 40 -6.42 -23.57 0.82
N LEU A 41 -6.75 -24.29 1.90
CA LEU A 41 -5.78 -24.86 2.83
C LEU A 41 -5.10 -26.12 2.25
N GLU A 42 -5.85 -27.00 1.59
CA GLU A 42 -5.31 -28.21 0.94
C GLU A 42 -4.28 -27.89 -0.15
N GLU A 43 -4.50 -26.80 -0.89
CA GLU A 43 -3.61 -26.36 -1.97
C GLU A 43 -2.53 -25.36 -1.51
N ASP A 44 -2.37 -25.16 -0.20
CA ASP A 44 -1.39 -24.27 0.44
C ASP A 44 -1.27 -22.88 -0.23
N MET A 45 -2.42 -22.25 -0.49
CA MET A 45 -2.46 -21.01 -1.27
C MET A 45 -1.80 -19.81 -0.57
N GLY A 46 -1.58 -19.89 0.74
CA GLY A 46 -1.00 -18.82 1.55
C GLY A 46 -1.84 -17.54 1.61
N ILE A 47 -1.33 -16.54 2.32
CA ILE A 47 -2.01 -15.23 2.44
C ILE A 47 -2.02 -14.50 1.09
N GLY A 48 -0.99 -14.67 0.27
CA GLY A 48 -0.95 -14.10 -1.08
C GLY A 48 -2.06 -14.66 -1.98
N GLY A 49 -2.33 -15.97 -1.91
CA GLY A 49 -3.43 -16.61 -2.63
C GLY A 49 -4.80 -16.17 -2.11
N VAL A 50 -5.01 -16.13 -0.80
CA VAL A 50 -6.26 -15.62 -0.20
C VAL A 50 -6.54 -14.18 -0.61
N LEU A 51 -5.53 -13.31 -0.54
CA LEU A 51 -5.64 -11.92 -1.01
C LEU A 51 -6.04 -11.88 -2.48
N SER A 52 -5.44 -12.72 -3.32
CA SER A 52 -5.76 -12.73 -4.75
C SER A 52 -7.22 -13.09 -5.05
N LEU A 53 -7.80 -14.03 -4.29
CA LEU A 53 -9.21 -14.40 -4.42
C LEU A 53 -10.11 -13.26 -3.93
N LEU A 54 -9.85 -12.72 -2.74
CA LEU A 54 -10.71 -11.70 -2.16
C LEU A 54 -10.65 -10.37 -2.92
N TRP A 55 -9.47 -9.95 -3.39
CA TRP A 55 -9.29 -8.64 -4.01
C TRP A 55 -9.52 -8.66 -5.51
N PHE A 56 -9.13 -9.75 -6.19
CA PHE A 56 -9.14 -9.80 -7.66
C PHE A 56 -10.07 -10.89 -8.21
N GLN A 57 -10.67 -11.72 -7.35
CA GLN A 57 -11.50 -12.87 -7.72
C GLN A 57 -10.80 -13.79 -8.72
N LYS A 58 -9.47 -13.88 -8.60
CA LYS A 58 -8.59 -14.62 -9.51
C LYS A 58 -7.60 -15.43 -8.70
N ARG A 59 -7.43 -16.70 -9.07
CA ARG A 59 -6.36 -17.54 -8.55
C ARG A 59 -5.06 -17.19 -9.27
N LEU A 60 -4.28 -16.28 -8.69
CA LEU A 60 -3.01 -15.89 -9.29
C LEU A 60 -2.00 -17.05 -9.31
N PRO A 61 -1.03 -17.03 -10.24
CA PRO A 61 0.09 -17.95 -10.20
C PRO A 61 0.86 -17.88 -8.88
N GLU A 62 1.46 -18.98 -8.45
CA GLU A 62 2.19 -19.08 -7.18
C GLU A 62 3.25 -17.98 -6.99
N TYR A 63 3.99 -17.64 -8.06
CA TYR A 63 5.00 -16.56 -8.01
C TYR A 63 4.38 -15.18 -7.72
N ALA A 64 3.16 -14.94 -8.19
CA ALA A 64 2.44 -13.68 -7.99
C ALA A 64 1.88 -13.60 -6.57
N SER A 65 1.32 -14.70 -6.06
CA SER A 65 0.97 -14.82 -4.64
C SER A 65 2.20 -14.62 -3.75
N LYS A 66 3.35 -15.20 -4.12
CA LYS A 66 4.58 -15.03 -3.37
C LYS A 66 5.11 -13.61 -3.39
N PHE A 67 5.03 -12.93 -4.53
CA PHE A 67 5.34 -11.50 -4.64
C PHE A 67 4.50 -10.67 -3.68
N ILE A 68 3.19 -10.91 -3.63
CA ILE A 68 2.27 -10.20 -2.71
C ILE A 68 2.71 -10.37 -1.27
N GLU A 69 3.05 -11.59 -0.85
CA GLU A 69 3.57 -11.86 0.50
C GLU A 69 4.88 -11.13 0.79
N ILE A 70 5.81 -11.10 -0.18
CA ILE A 70 7.05 -10.34 -0.05
C ILE A 70 6.75 -8.86 0.15
N CYS A 71 5.83 -8.28 -0.63
CA CYS A 71 5.41 -6.89 -0.47
C CYS A 71 4.83 -6.60 0.92
N LEU A 72 3.97 -7.48 1.44
CA LEU A 72 3.43 -7.36 2.80
C LEU A 72 4.53 -7.40 3.85
N MET A 73 5.50 -8.30 3.73
CA MET A 73 6.63 -8.38 4.66
C MET A 73 7.53 -7.13 4.61
N LEU A 74 7.83 -6.61 3.42
CA LEU A 74 8.72 -5.46 3.25
C LEU A 74 8.06 -4.12 3.66
N THR A 75 6.73 -4.08 3.66
CA THR A 75 5.93 -2.93 4.09
C THR A 75 5.38 -3.06 5.51
N ALA A 76 5.69 -4.16 6.22
CA ALA A 76 5.14 -4.45 7.54
C ALA A 76 5.38 -3.32 8.55
N ASP A 77 6.61 -2.81 8.64
CA ASP A 77 6.96 -1.69 9.51
C ASP A 77 8.15 -0.86 8.99
N HIS A 78 8.31 0.37 9.49
CA HIS A 78 9.44 1.26 9.17
C HIS A 78 9.87 2.11 10.37
N GLY A 79 9.61 1.61 11.58
CA GLY A 79 9.95 2.25 12.83
C GLY A 79 8.97 3.33 13.28
N PRO A 80 9.16 3.83 14.51
CA PRO A 80 8.15 4.62 15.22
C PRO A 80 8.06 6.09 14.77
N ALA A 81 8.97 6.56 13.91
CA ALA A 81 9.11 7.96 13.55
C ALA A 81 8.23 8.37 12.36
N VAL A 82 7.69 7.41 11.61
CA VAL A 82 6.78 7.73 10.50
C VAL A 82 5.39 8.09 11.02
N SER A 83 4.66 8.95 10.29
CA SER A 83 3.40 9.56 10.74
C SER A 83 2.40 8.56 11.34
N GLY A 84 2.15 7.43 10.68
CA GLY A 84 1.15 6.47 11.16
C GLY A 84 1.59 5.68 12.39
N ALA A 85 2.88 5.31 12.47
CA ALA A 85 3.42 4.62 13.65
C ALA A 85 3.40 5.56 14.86
N HIS A 86 3.82 6.82 14.65
CA HIS A 86 3.79 7.86 15.67
C HIS A 86 2.37 8.07 16.21
N ASN A 87 1.38 8.25 15.33
CA ASN A 87 -0.02 8.43 15.76
C ASN A 87 -0.56 7.21 16.52
N THR A 88 -0.24 6.00 16.06
CA THR A 88 -0.61 4.76 16.77
C THR A 88 -0.04 4.74 18.17
N ILE A 89 1.25 5.09 18.32
CA ILE A 89 1.96 5.12 19.60
C ILE A 89 1.36 6.18 20.53
N VAL A 90 1.13 7.40 20.04
CA VAL A 90 0.53 8.48 20.85
C VAL A 90 -0.87 8.09 21.33
N CYS A 91 -1.68 7.51 20.45
CA CYS A 91 -3.02 7.03 20.80
C CYS A 91 -2.99 5.89 21.83
N ALA A 92 -2.06 4.94 21.67
CA ALA A 92 -1.87 3.84 22.63
C ALA A 92 -1.44 4.36 24.02
N ARG A 93 -0.52 5.33 24.05
CA ARG A 93 -0.04 6.01 25.28
C ARG A 93 -1.13 6.86 25.94
N ALA A 94 -2.13 7.31 25.20
CA ALA A 94 -3.33 7.94 25.74
C ALA A 94 -4.33 6.93 26.35
N GLY A 95 -3.97 5.64 26.43
CA GLY A 95 -4.77 4.60 27.07
C GLY A 95 -5.87 4.00 26.20
N LYS A 96 -5.91 4.32 24.89
CA LYS A 96 -6.91 3.78 23.96
C LYS A 96 -6.72 2.28 23.70
N ASP A 97 -7.77 1.65 23.18
CA ASP A 97 -7.78 0.26 22.74
C ASP A 97 -6.99 0.07 21.42
N LEU A 98 -6.79 -1.20 21.05
CA LEU A 98 -6.04 -1.60 19.86
C LEU A 98 -6.63 -1.01 18.58
N ILE A 99 -7.95 -1.11 18.40
CA ILE A 99 -8.62 -0.67 17.16
C ILE A 99 -8.54 0.84 17.04
N SER A 100 -8.86 1.58 18.11
CA SER A 100 -8.71 3.04 18.13
C SER A 100 -7.29 3.48 17.77
N SER A 101 -6.29 2.82 18.33
CA SER A 101 -4.88 3.17 18.13
C SER A 101 -4.41 2.87 16.72
N LEU A 102 -4.75 1.67 16.21
CA LEU A 102 -4.47 1.28 14.83
C LEU A 102 -5.10 2.26 13.83
N VAL A 103 -6.40 2.54 13.97
CA VAL A 103 -7.12 3.47 13.08
C VAL A 103 -6.52 4.88 13.13
N SER A 104 -6.12 5.36 14.31
CA SER A 104 -5.45 6.65 14.46
C SER A 104 -4.17 6.76 13.62
N GLY A 105 -3.40 5.67 13.51
CA GLY A 105 -2.25 5.58 12.62
C GLY A 105 -2.62 5.40 11.15
N LEU A 106 -3.59 4.54 10.84
CA LEU A 106 -4.01 4.27 9.46
C LEU A 106 -4.61 5.51 8.79
N LEU A 107 -5.28 6.39 9.53
CA LEU A 107 -5.83 7.65 9.01
C LEU A 107 -4.75 8.64 8.53
N THR A 108 -3.47 8.40 8.82
CA THR A 108 -2.39 9.20 8.23
C THR A 108 -1.93 8.68 6.87
N ILE A 109 -2.36 7.48 6.46
CA ILE A 109 -2.00 6.89 5.17
C ILE A 109 -2.81 7.59 4.07
N GLY A 110 -2.10 8.12 3.08
CA GLY A 110 -2.65 8.91 1.98
C GLY A 110 -1.53 9.52 1.14
N ASP A 111 -1.79 10.68 0.56
CA ASP A 111 -0.90 11.32 -0.44
C ASP A 111 0.57 11.40 0.00
N ARG A 112 0.84 11.96 1.19
CA ARG A 112 2.21 12.19 1.67
C ARG A 112 2.84 11.00 2.41
N PHE A 113 2.06 10.05 2.90
CA PHE A 113 2.53 8.90 3.65
C PHE A 113 1.84 7.63 3.14
N GLY A 114 2.59 6.77 2.46
CA GLY A 114 2.08 5.52 1.87
C GLY A 114 1.55 5.65 0.43
N GLY A 115 1.22 6.86 -0.04
CA GLY A 115 0.75 7.10 -1.41
C GLY A 115 1.81 6.95 -2.51
N ALA A 116 3.08 6.72 -2.14
CA ALA A 116 4.17 6.61 -3.11
C ALA A 116 4.09 5.37 -4.00
N LEU A 117 3.48 4.27 -3.53
CA LEU A 117 3.31 3.05 -4.32
C LEU A 117 2.39 3.31 -5.52
N ASP A 118 1.21 3.83 -5.24
CA ASP A 118 0.19 4.15 -6.26
C ASP A 118 0.65 5.30 -7.17
N GLY A 119 1.27 6.33 -6.59
CA GLY A 119 1.83 7.45 -7.36
C GLY A 119 2.94 7.02 -8.32
N ALA A 120 3.83 6.11 -7.90
CA ALA A 120 4.87 5.56 -8.76
C ALA A 120 4.26 4.68 -9.86
N ALA A 121 3.37 3.75 -9.50
CA ALA A 121 2.67 2.90 -10.46
C ALA A 121 2.01 3.72 -11.57
N LYS A 122 1.27 4.78 -11.21
CA LYS A 122 0.61 5.68 -12.17
C LYS A 122 1.61 6.45 -13.03
N GLN A 123 2.57 7.16 -12.42
CA GLN A 123 3.53 7.98 -13.18
C GLN A 123 4.40 7.18 -14.14
N PHE A 124 4.92 6.03 -13.70
CA PHE A 124 5.74 5.18 -14.57
C PHE A 124 4.91 4.55 -15.67
N SER A 125 3.69 4.05 -15.37
CA SER A 125 2.79 3.48 -16.38
C SER A 125 2.45 4.51 -17.46
N GLU A 126 2.02 5.71 -17.07
CA GLU A 126 1.68 6.77 -18.02
C GLU A 126 2.85 7.14 -18.93
N ALA A 127 4.06 7.24 -18.38
CA ALA A 127 5.25 7.56 -19.17
C ALA A 127 5.62 6.44 -20.14
N PHE A 128 5.53 5.19 -19.68
CA PHE A 128 5.81 4.01 -20.47
C PHE A 128 4.79 3.83 -21.59
N ASP A 129 3.50 3.97 -21.29
CA ASP A 129 2.39 3.80 -22.24
C ASP A 129 2.36 4.90 -23.31
N LYS A 130 2.84 6.11 -22.97
CA LYS A 130 3.07 7.20 -23.95
C LYS A 130 4.28 6.97 -24.84
N GLY A 131 5.07 5.91 -24.61
CA GLY A 131 6.29 5.63 -25.36
C GLY A 131 7.42 6.62 -25.09
N LEU A 132 7.41 7.31 -23.94
CA LEU A 132 8.50 8.21 -23.58
C LEU A 132 9.77 7.41 -23.30
N SER A 133 10.92 7.91 -23.73
CA SER A 133 12.20 7.39 -23.24
C SER A 133 12.40 7.76 -21.77
N PRO A 134 13.20 6.99 -21.00
CA PRO A 134 13.53 7.31 -19.61
C PRO A 134 14.05 8.75 -19.42
N MET A 135 14.84 9.27 -20.37
CA MET A 135 15.37 10.62 -20.33
C MET A 135 14.30 11.69 -20.59
N GLN A 136 13.37 11.44 -21.53
CA GLN A 136 12.23 12.33 -21.76
C GLN A 136 11.35 12.43 -20.52
N PHE A 137 11.03 11.28 -19.90
CA PHE A 137 10.24 11.25 -18.67
C PHE A 137 10.89 12.07 -17.54
N VAL A 138 12.18 11.87 -17.28
CA VAL A 138 12.92 12.62 -16.24
C VAL A 138 12.93 14.13 -16.53
N ASN A 139 13.10 14.53 -17.79
CA ASN A 139 13.11 15.92 -18.19
C ASN A 139 11.71 16.56 -18.09
N GLU A 140 10.67 15.82 -18.42
CA GLU A 140 9.29 16.28 -18.30
C GLU A 140 8.90 16.55 -16.84
N GLN A 141 9.20 15.62 -15.93
CA GLN A 141 8.91 15.82 -14.50
C GLN A 141 9.67 17.03 -13.93
N ARG A 142 10.94 17.21 -14.33
CA ARG A 142 11.72 18.40 -14.00
C ARG A 142 11.07 19.69 -14.52
N ARG A 143 10.60 19.70 -15.77
CA ARG A 143 9.93 20.85 -16.39
C ARG A 143 8.63 21.21 -15.66
N LEU A 144 7.90 20.21 -15.19
CA LEU A 144 6.67 20.38 -14.40
C LEU A 144 6.93 20.77 -12.93
N GLY A 145 8.20 20.80 -12.49
CA GLY A 145 8.53 21.06 -11.09
C GLY A 145 8.08 19.94 -10.14
N LYS A 146 7.85 18.73 -10.64
CA LYS A 146 7.38 17.57 -9.88
C LYS A 146 8.52 16.60 -9.59
N PHE A 147 8.48 15.97 -8.43
CA PHE A 147 9.35 14.83 -8.13
C PHE A 147 8.83 13.57 -8.82
N ILE A 148 9.75 12.68 -9.19
CA ILE A 148 9.41 11.36 -9.71
C ILE A 148 9.03 10.49 -8.52
N MET A 149 7.78 10.06 -8.45
CA MET A 149 7.29 9.19 -7.37
C MET A 149 8.02 7.85 -7.43
N GLY A 150 8.45 7.33 -6.28
CA GLY A 150 9.25 6.11 -6.22
C GLY A 150 10.76 6.30 -6.41
N ILE A 151 11.24 7.53 -6.64
CA ILE A 151 12.68 7.84 -6.74
C ILE A 151 13.11 8.69 -5.54
N GLY A 152 14.23 8.30 -4.92
CA GLY A 152 14.85 9.02 -3.83
C GLY A 152 14.77 8.31 -2.50
N HIS A 153 15.83 8.44 -1.72
CA HIS A 153 15.90 7.95 -0.36
C HIS A 153 16.67 8.94 0.54
N ARG A 154 16.29 9.03 1.82
CA ARG A 154 16.93 9.93 2.80
C ARG A 154 18.34 9.47 3.22
N VAL A 155 18.52 8.17 3.49
CA VAL A 155 19.78 7.55 3.95
C VAL A 155 20.49 6.69 2.89
N LYS A 156 19.76 5.86 2.14
CA LYS A 156 20.29 4.92 1.14
C LYS A 156 20.70 5.61 -0.15
N SER A 157 21.62 4.97 -0.87
CA SER A 157 22.21 5.47 -2.12
C SER A 157 22.70 4.33 -3.00
N ILE A 158 23.21 4.63 -4.18
CA ILE A 158 23.81 3.62 -5.07
C ILE A 158 24.97 2.85 -4.41
N ASN A 159 25.70 3.47 -3.48
CA ASN A 159 26.82 2.86 -2.76
C ASN A 159 26.39 2.18 -1.44
N ASN A 160 25.16 2.46 -0.97
CA ASN A 160 24.55 1.86 0.22
C ASN A 160 23.10 1.50 -0.13
N PRO A 161 22.90 0.40 -0.89
CA PRO A 161 21.60 0.07 -1.46
C PRO A 161 20.57 -0.27 -0.37
N ASP A 162 19.29 0.01 -0.67
CA ASP A 162 18.18 -0.48 0.15
C ASP A 162 18.00 -1.99 -0.10
N LYS A 163 18.28 -2.79 0.93
CA LYS A 163 18.15 -4.26 0.86
C LYS A 163 16.75 -4.73 0.46
N ARG A 164 15.70 -3.97 0.80
CA ARG A 164 14.32 -4.29 0.43
C ARG A 164 14.13 -4.23 -1.08
N VAL A 165 14.72 -3.21 -1.71
CA VAL A 165 14.69 -3.04 -3.18
C VAL A 165 15.51 -4.13 -3.86
N GLU A 166 16.68 -4.48 -3.32
CA GLU A 166 17.49 -5.59 -3.85
C GLU A 166 16.73 -6.92 -3.81
N ILE A 167 16.03 -7.23 -2.71
CA ILE A 167 15.21 -8.45 -2.59
C ILE A 167 14.13 -8.48 -3.68
N LEU A 168 13.39 -7.38 -3.87
CA LEU A 168 12.33 -7.29 -4.89
C LEU A 168 12.89 -7.44 -6.30
N LYS A 169 13.99 -6.74 -6.62
CA LYS A 169 14.64 -6.82 -7.93
C LYS A 169 15.13 -8.24 -8.22
N ASN A 170 15.82 -8.85 -7.25
CA ASN A 170 16.32 -10.21 -7.41
C ASN A 170 15.19 -11.23 -7.56
N PHE A 171 14.05 -11.02 -6.89
CA PHE A 171 12.88 -11.86 -7.08
C PHE A 171 12.25 -11.69 -8.47
N ALA A 172 11.99 -10.45 -8.89
CA ALA A 172 11.27 -10.14 -10.13
C ALA A 172 12.09 -10.37 -11.42
N LEU A 173 13.41 -10.27 -11.33
CA LEU A 173 14.32 -10.49 -12.47
C LEU A 173 14.78 -11.95 -12.61
N ASP A 174 14.60 -12.78 -11.59
CA ASP A 174 14.91 -14.21 -11.65
C ASP A 174 13.77 -14.97 -12.34
N ARG A 175 13.95 -15.31 -13.62
CA ARG A 175 12.95 -16.01 -14.44
C ARG A 175 12.64 -17.43 -13.97
N SER A 176 13.46 -18.03 -13.11
CA SER A 176 13.12 -19.31 -12.47
C SER A 176 12.06 -19.15 -11.37
N ARG A 177 11.95 -17.95 -10.79
CA ARG A 177 11.04 -17.63 -9.68
C ARG A 177 9.86 -16.78 -10.15
N PHE A 178 10.10 -15.77 -10.98
CA PHE A 178 9.10 -14.85 -11.51
C PHE A 178 9.01 -15.01 -13.03
N LYS A 179 8.05 -15.83 -13.47
CA LYS A 179 8.01 -16.39 -14.84
C LYS A 179 7.68 -15.38 -15.93
N GLN A 180 6.98 -14.30 -15.59
CA GLN A 180 6.54 -13.28 -16.54
C GLN A 180 7.60 -12.19 -16.77
N GLU A 181 7.45 -11.43 -17.86
CA GLU A 181 8.28 -10.26 -18.14
C GLU A 181 7.97 -9.08 -17.21
N THR A 182 8.92 -8.15 -17.13
CA THR A 182 8.90 -6.98 -16.24
C THR A 182 9.36 -5.69 -16.95
N PRO A 183 8.71 -5.31 -18.07
CA PRO A 183 9.16 -4.18 -18.88
C PRO A 183 9.06 -2.84 -18.15
N LEU A 184 8.10 -2.65 -17.24
CA LEU A 184 7.98 -1.40 -16.48
C LEU A 184 9.07 -1.29 -15.41
N LEU A 185 9.44 -2.40 -14.75
CA LEU A 185 10.64 -2.44 -13.90
C LEU A 185 11.89 -2.07 -14.70
N ASP A 186 12.08 -2.63 -15.90
CA ASP A 186 13.24 -2.31 -16.74
C ASP A 186 13.29 -0.82 -17.13
N PHE A 187 12.14 -0.23 -17.42
CA PHE A 187 12.00 1.20 -17.65
C PHE A 187 12.38 2.01 -16.40
N ALA A 188 11.86 1.63 -15.23
CA ALA A 188 12.17 2.28 -13.95
C ALA A 188 13.65 2.20 -13.58
N LEU A 189 14.32 1.07 -13.85
CA LEU A 189 15.76 0.91 -13.63
C LEU A 189 16.60 1.78 -14.57
N LYS A 190 16.14 2.02 -15.81
CA LYS A 190 16.78 2.99 -16.71
C LYS A 190 16.60 4.43 -16.22
N VAL A 191 15.43 4.77 -15.68
CA VAL A 191 15.17 6.06 -15.01
C VAL A 191 16.09 6.23 -13.79
N GLU A 192 16.20 5.20 -12.95
CA GLU A 192 17.11 5.18 -11.79
C GLU A 192 18.54 5.52 -12.19
N LYS A 193 19.09 4.90 -13.24
CA LYS A 193 20.45 5.20 -13.73
C LYS A 193 20.64 6.69 -14.04
N ILE A 194 19.64 7.33 -14.67
CA ILE A 194 19.67 8.75 -15.02
C ILE A 194 19.61 9.62 -13.77
N THR A 195 18.77 9.27 -12.80
CA THR A 195 18.60 10.07 -11.57
C THR A 195 19.79 9.91 -10.63
N THR A 196 20.36 8.72 -10.49
CA THR A 196 21.56 8.48 -9.66
C THR A 196 22.80 9.17 -10.22
N ALA A 197 22.89 9.37 -11.54
CA ALA A 197 23.94 10.17 -12.16
C ALA A 197 23.88 11.66 -11.75
N LYS A 198 22.71 12.15 -11.32
CA LYS A 198 22.55 13.53 -10.79
C LYS A 198 22.86 13.61 -9.32
N LYS A 199 22.33 12.69 -8.52
CA LYS A 199 22.62 12.58 -7.07
C LYS A 199 22.58 11.10 -6.64
N PRO A 200 23.59 10.60 -5.91
CA PRO A 200 23.70 9.18 -5.56
C PRO A 200 22.52 8.59 -4.77
N ASN A 201 21.75 9.43 -4.06
CA ASN A 201 20.60 9.02 -3.25
C ASN A 201 19.26 9.02 -4.02
N LEU A 202 19.25 9.40 -5.30
CA LEU A 202 18.08 9.32 -6.17
C LEU A 202 17.93 7.93 -6.80
N ILE A 203 17.96 6.91 -5.94
CA ILE A 203 17.74 5.50 -6.27
C ILE A 203 16.25 5.17 -6.37
N LEU A 204 15.89 4.07 -7.02
CA LEU A 204 14.54 3.50 -6.95
C LEU A 204 14.30 3.02 -5.51
N ASN A 205 13.26 3.55 -4.86
CA ASN A 205 12.91 3.16 -3.50
C ASN A 205 11.94 1.96 -3.50
N VAL A 206 11.66 1.44 -2.30
CA VAL A 206 10.82 0.23 -2.15
C VAL A 206 9.39 0.46 -2.66
N ASP A 207 8.83 1.64 -2.44
CA ASP A 207 7.49 2.01 -2.90
C ASP A 207 7.41 2.01 -4.43
N GLY A 208 8.41 2.61 -5.09
CA GLY A 208 8.54 2.61 -6.54
C GLY A 208 8.74 1.21 -7.12
N ALA A 209 9.60 0.40 -6.50
CA ALA A 209 9.85 -0.97 -6.93
C ALA A 209 8.59 -1.85 -6.80
N ILE A 210 7.87 -1.79 -5.67
CA ILE A 210 6.61 -2.51 -5.51
C ILE A 210 5.60 -2.03 -6.56
N GLY A 211 5.42 -0.72 -6.71
CA GLY A 211 4.48 -0.14 -7.67
C GLY A 211 4.70 -0.67 -9.09
N VAL A 212 5.91 -0.53 -9.64
CA VAL A 212 6.17 -0.93 -11.03
C VAL A 212 6.11 -2.45 -11.23
N ILE A 213 6.58 -3.25 -10.29
CA ILE A 213 6.51 -4.72 -10.39
C ILE A 213 5.06 -5.21 -10.25
N PHE A 214 4.25 -4.55 -9.43
CA PHE A 214 2.82 -4.88 -9.30
C PHE A 214 2.06 -4.56 -10.59
N VAL A 215 2.39 -3.45 -11.27
CA VAL A 215 1.83 -3.17 -12.59
C VAL A 215 2.25 -4.23 -13.61
N ASP A 216 3.53 -4.60 -13.63
CA ASP A 216 3.99 -5.69 -14.50
C ASP A 216 3.22 -6.98 -14.21
N LEU A 217 3.01 -7.33 -12.93
CA LEU A 217 2.20 -8.48 -12.51
C LEU A 217 0.79 -8.44 -13.08
N LEU A 218 0.08 -7.32 -12.92
CA LEU A 218 -1.27 -7.18 -13.45
C LEU A 218 -1.29 -7.34 -14.99
N ARG A 219 -0.38 -6.66 -15.69
CA ARG A 219 -0.38 -6.59 -17.16
C ARG A 219 0.14 -7.85 -17.84
N HIS A 220 1.06 -8.60 -17.21
CA HIS A 220 1.80 -9.69 -17.87
C HIS A 220 1.61 -11.06 -17.22
N SER A 221 0.84 -11.19 -16.14
CA SER A 221 0.51 -12.51 -15.56
C SER A 221 -0.43 -13.36 -16.41
N GLY A 222 -1.10 -12.75 -17.40
CA GLY A 222 -2.16 -13.41 -18.18
C GLY A 222 -3.50 -13.56 -17.43
N MET A 223 -3.60 -13.01 -16.21
CA MET A 223 -4.79 -13.13 -15.36
C MET A 223 -5.76 -11.95 -15.53
N PHE A 224 -5.27 -10.80 -16.01
CA PHE A 224 -6.04 -9.57 -16.18
C PHE A 224 -5.99 -9.12 -17.62
N THR A 225 -7.12 -8.64 -18.12
CA THR A 225 -7.17 -7.80 -19.31
C THR A 225 -6.54 -6.44 -19.02
N ALA A 226 -6.18 -5.69 -20.07
CA ALA A 226 -5.65 -4.34 -19.91
C ALA A 226 -6.60 -3.41 -19.13
N ALA A 227 -7.91 -3.55 -19.35
CA ALA A 227 -8.93 -2.77 -18.64
C ALA A 227 -8.99 -3.14 -17.15
N GLU A 228 -9.03 -4.43 -16.81
CA GLU A 228 -9.04 -4.90 -15.41
C GLU A 228 -7.75 -4.48 -14.67
N ALA A 229 -6.59 -4.57 -15.34
CA ALA A 229 -5.31 -4.16 -14.76
C ALA A 229 -5.31 -2.65 -14.46
N GLN A 230 -5.80 -1.83 -15.39
CA GLN A 230 -5.91 -0.39 -15.21
C GLN A 230 -6.88 -0.03 -14.09
N GLU A 231 -8.08 -0.60 -14.10
CA GLU A 231 -9.09 -0.40 -13.05
C GLU A 231 -8.54 -0.77 -11.67
N THR A 232 -7.83 -1.90 -11.56
CA THR A 232 -7.22 -2.36 -10.30
C THR A 232 -6.25 -1.33 -9.70
N ILE A 233 -5.48 -0.64 -10.56
CA ILE A 233 -4.58 0.44 -10.13
C ILE A 233 -5.41 1.67 -9.74
N GLU A 234 -6.40 2.06 -10.55
CA GLU A 234 -7.22 3.25 -10.34
C GLU A 234 -8.00 3.21 -9.03
N ILE A 235 -8.60 2.07 -8.69
CA ILE A 235 -9.36 1.89 -7.43
C ILE A 235 -8.46 1.80 -6.20
N GLY A 236 -7.13 1.77 -6.37
CA GLY A 236 -6.17 1.89 -5.28
C GLY A 236 -5.78 0.58 -4.62
N ALA A 237 -5.73 -0.55 -5.34
CA ALA A 237 -5.29 -1.84 -4.79
C ALA A 237 -3.89 -1.77 -4.14
N LEU A 238 -2.98 -0.94 -4.69
CA LEU A 238 -1.64 -0.71 -4.11
C LEU A 238 -1.68 0.03 -2.77
N ASN A 239 -2.62 0.96 -2.59
CA ASN A 239 -2.84 1.60 -1.29
C ASN A 239 -3.36 0.57 -0.28
N GLY A 240 -4.28 -0.30 -0.70
CA GLY A 240 -4.76 -1.42 0.10
C GLY A 240 -3.62 -2.33 0.55
N LEU A 241 -2.69 -2.67 -0.35
CA LEU A 241 -1.52 -3.51 -0.04
C LEU A 241 -0.63 -2.87 1.02
N PHE A 242 -0.36 -1.56 0.90
CA PHE A 242 0.42 -0.83 1.90
C PHE A 242 -0.31 -0.76 3.25
N VAL A 243 -1.61 -0.46 3.26
CA VAL A 243 -2.44 -0.41 4.47
C VAL A 243 -2.44 -1.76 5.18
N LEU A 244 -2.64 -2.85 4.44
CA LEU A 244 -2.64 -4.21 4.99
C LEU A 244 -1.28 -4.57 5.59
N GLY A 245 -0.19 -4.35 4.84
CA GLY A 245 1.17 -4.60 5.33
C GLY A 245 1.48 -3.77 6.58
N ARG A 246 1.27 -2.45 6.51
CA ARG A 246 1.61 -1.51 7.59
C ARG A 246 0.82 -1.74 8.87
N SER A 247 -0.37 -2.32 8.76
CA SER A 247 -1.20 -2.69 9.92
C SER A 247 -0.49 -3.67 10.85
N LEU A 248 0.36 -4.56 10.33
CA LEU A 248 1.17 -5.48 11.15
C LEU A 248 2.09 -4.70 12.10
N GLY A 249 2.83 -3.73 11.57
CA GLY A 249 3.73 -2.88 12.37
C GLY A 249 3.00 -2.00 13.36
N PHE A 250 1.86 -1.41 12.96
CA PHE A 250 1.08 -0.56 13.86
C PHE A 250 0.47 -1.34 15.02
N ILE A 251 -0.06 -2.54 14.78
CA ILE A 251 -0.49 -3.45 15.86
C ILE A 251 0.70 -3.78 16.76
N GLY A 252 1.87 -4.09 16.17
CA GLY A 252 3.11 -4.31 16.91
C GLY A 252 3.48 -3.14 17.83
N HIS A 253 3.43 -1.91 17.33
CA HIS A 253 3.67 -0.70 18.11
C HIS A 253 2.64 -0.49 19.23
N TYR A 254 1.35 -0.73 18.97
CA TYR A 254 0.34 -0.69 20.03
C TYR A 254 0.68 -1.66 21.16
N LEU A 255 0.90 -2.94 20.83
CA LEU A 255 1.22 -3.99 21.81
C LEU A 255 2.51 -3.66 22.56
N ASP A 256 3.50 -3.11 21.87
CA ASP A 256 4.76 -2.69 22.47
C ASP A 256 4.56 -1.59 23.51
N GLN A 257 3.82 -0.53 23.20
CA GLN A 257 3.55 0.56 24.16
C GLN A 257 2.77 0.08 25.38
N ARG A 258 1.80 -0.84 25.19
CA ARG A 258 1.07 -1.48 26.29
C ARG A 258 2.00 -2.31 27.18
N ARG A 259 2.86 -3.14 26.57
CA ARG A 259 3.85 -3.97 27.27
C ARG A 259 4.86 -3.14 28.04
N LEU A 260 5.32 -2.02 27.46
CA LEU A 260 6.25 -1.06 28.06
C LEU A 260 5.61 -0.15 29.13
N LYS A 261 4.29 -0.25 29.35
CA LYS A 261 3.53 0.56 30.32
C LYS A 261 3.81 2.07 30.17
N GLN A 262 3.94 2.55 28.93
CA GLN A 262 4.26 3.94 28.67
C GLN A 262 3.09 4.86 29.09
N GLY A 263 3.40 5.91 29.84
CA GLY A 263 2.42 6.92 30.26
C GLY A 263 2.02 7.88 29.15
N LEU A 264 1.08 8.78 29.44
CA LEU A 264 0.56 9.78 28.51
C LEU A 264 1.68 10.60 27.84
N TYR A 265 1.54 10.84 26.53
CA TYR A 265 2.45 11.71 25.78
C TYR A 265 1.93 13.15 25.73
N ARG A 266 2.82 14.12 25.95
CA ARG A 266 2.60 15.54 25.70
C ARG A 266 3.79 16.07 24.93
N HIS A 267 3.53 16.75 23.81
CA HIS A 267 4.60 17.31 22.97
C HIS A 267 5.31 18.46 23.73
N PRO A 268 6.64 18.55 23.67
CA PRO A 268 7.40 19.56 24.40
C PRO A 268 7.26 20.94 23.73
N TRP A 269 7.28 22.01 24.53
CA TRP A 269 7.02 23.37 24.05
C TRP A 269 8.19 23.99 23.28
N ASP A 270 9.42 23.53 23.52
CA ASP A 270 10.62 23.99 22.81
C ASP A 270 10.69 23.49 21.36
N ASP A 271 9.87 22.50 20.99
CA ASP A 271 9.68 22.01 19.61
C ASP A 271 8.46 22.67 18.92
N ILE A 272 7.86 23.70 19.53
CA ILE A 272 6.71 24.44 18.98
C ILE A 272 7.06 25.92 18.82
N THR A 273 7.04 26.41 17.59
CA THR A 273 7.09 27.85 17.31
C THR A 273 5.69 28.46 17.46
N TYR A 274 5.47 29.19 18.56
CA TYR A 274 4.22 29.92 18.81
C TYR A 274 4.21 31.26 18.08
N VAL A 275 3.51 31.34 16.95
CA VAL A 275 3.32 32.58 16.18
C VAL A 275 1.93 33.14 16.46
N MET A 276 1.83 33.98 17.49
CA MET A 276 0.56 34.64 17.88
C MET A 276 0.36 35.94 17.09
N PRO A 277 -0.87 36.30 16.70
CA PRO A 277 -1.15 37.62 16.13
C PRO A 277 -0.90 38.72 17.18
N GLU A 278 -0.37 39.86 16.74
CA GLU A 278 -0.35 41.08 17.56
C GLU A 278 -1.79 41.54 17.82
N GLY A 279 -2.13 41.90 19.05
CA GLY A 279 -3.52 42.11 19.44
C GLY A 279 -3.96 43.56 19.54
N GLU A 280 -5.13 43.86 18.97
CA GLU A 280 -6.03 44.96 19.39
C GLU A 280 -6.63 44.74 20.80
N TYR A 281 -6.51 43.53 21.38
CA TYR A 281 -7.01 43.19 22.73
C TYR A 281 -5.93 43.20 23.83
N TYR A 282 -4.68 43.49 23.49
CA TYR A 282 -3.63 43.80 24.47
C TYR A 282 -3.49 45.32 24.66
N SER A 283 -4.60 46.05 24.69
CA SER A 283 -4.61 47.47 25.10
C SER A 283 -4.81 47.57 26.62
N ASN A 284 -3.80 48.15 27.29
CA ASN A 284 -3.86 48.77 28.61
C ASN A 284 -4.24 47.88 29.81
N SER A 285 -3.23 47.22 30.40
CA SER A 285 -3.16 47.08 31.86
C SER A 285 -1.71 47.18 32.34
N ALA A 286 -1.16 48.39 32.22
CA ALA A 286 -0.04 48.84 33.03
C ALA A 286 -0.23 50.34 33.28
N ALA A 287 -0.96 50.65 34.36
CA ALA A 287 -0.84 51.90 35.10
C ALA A 287 0.06 51.62 36.31
#